data_AF-A0AA42KCX0-F1
#
_entry.id   AF-A0AA42KCX0-F1
#
_cell.length_a   1.000
_cell.length_b   1.000
_cell.length_c   1.000
_cell.angle_alpha   90.00
_cell.angle_beta   90.00
_cell.angle_gamma   90.00
#
_symmetry.space_group_name_H-M   'P 1'
#
loop_
_entity.id
_entity.type
_entity.pdbx_description
1 polymer ?
#
loop_
_entity_poly.entity_id
_entity_poly.type
_entity_poly.pdbx_seq_one_letter_code
_entity_poly.pdbx_strand_id
1 'polypeptide(L)' 'MKKMNDTSVNQQFCEMEILFLSDVNTTLNGKIRPISKINDLDANQWFDIANLLLRYNIVLSHYAKQIGIEMAQKQCH' A
#
# COMPACT_ATOMS: atom_id res chain seq x y z
N MET A 1 5.07 -26.29 20.31
CA MET A 1 5.91 -25.26 19.67
C MET A 1 5.09 -24.54 18.61
N LYS A 2 4.62 -23.30 18.86
CA LYS A 2 3.78 -22.52 17.92
C LYS A 2 4.38 -21.17 17.49
N LYS A 3 5.56 -20.80 18.01
CA LYS A 3 6.18 -19.47 17.82
C LYS A 3 7.00 -19.32 16.52
N MET A 4 7.26 -20.39 15.77
CA MET A 4 8.04 -20.30 14.52
C MET A 4 7.22 -19.86 13.31
N ASN A 5 5.89 -20.01 13.33
CA ASN A 5 5.03 -19.70 12.18
C ASN A 5 4.69 -18.21 12.08
N ASP A 6 4.40 -17.55 13.21
CA ASP A 6 3.99 -16.14 13.21
C ASP A 6 5.11 -15.19 12.75
N THR A 7 6.36 -15.50 13.08
CA THR A 7 7.53 -14.72 12.65
C THR A 7 7.72 -14.77 11.13
N SER A 8 7.48 -15.93 10.50
CA SER A 8 7.60 -16.12 9.06
C SER A 8 6.53 -15.34 8.28
N VAL A 9 5.29 -15.38 8.77
CA VAL A 9 4.15 -14.71 8.13
C VAL A 9 4.27 -13.19 8.19
N ASN A 10 4.68 -12.63 9.34
CA ASN A 10 4.89 -11.18 9.47
C ASN A 10 6.00 -10.68 8.54
N GLN A 11 7.06 -11.47 8.36
CA GLN A 11 8.14 -11.11 7.46
C GLN A 11 7.69 -11.09 6.00
N GLN A 12 6.87 -12.06 5.58
CA GLN A 12 6.26 -12.08 4.24
C GLN A 12 5.35 -10.88 3.99
N PHE A 13 4.59 -10.44 5.00
CA PHE A 13 3.77 -9.23 4.89
C PHE A 13 4.62 -7.97 4.71
N CYS A 14 5.71 -7.83 5.49
CA CYS A 14 6.63 -6.71 5.33
C CYS A 14 7.30 -6.71 3.95
N GLU A 15 7.71 -7.87 3.44
CA GLU A 15 8.30 -7.99 2.10
C GLU A 15 7.31 -7.60 1.00
N MET A 16 6.06 -8.04 1.10
CA MET A 16 5.02 -7.64 0.15
C MET A 16 4.71 -6.14 0.21
N GLU A 17 4.68 -5.54 1.40
CA GLU A 17 4.50 -4.09 1.55
C GLU A 17 5.64 -3.33 0.85
N ILE A 18 6.90 -3.74 1.06
CA ILE A 18 8.06 -3.11 0.43
C ILE A 18 8.00 -3.22 -1.10
N LEU A 19 7.67 -4.40 -1.63
CA LEU A 19 7.55 -4.61 -3.08
C LEU A 19 6.44 -3.75 -3.67
N PHE A 20 5.27 -3.72 -3.04
CA PHE A 20 4.15 -2.88 -3.45
C PHE A 20 4.54 -1.39 -3.49
N LEU A 21 5.16 -0.88 -2.41
CA LEU A 21 5.57 0.53 -2.34
C LEU A 21 6.65 0.85 -3.38
N SER A 22 7.58 -0.07 -3.64
CA SER A 22 8.57 0.06 -4.71
C SER A 22 7.91 0.19 -6.08
N ASP A 23 6.91 -0.63 -6.37
CA ASP A 23 6.18 -0.61 -7.65
C ASP A 23 5.37 0.69 -7.82
N VAL A 24 4.72 1.17 -6.76
CA VAL A 24 4.00 2.45 -6.77
C VAL A 24 4.96 3.61 -7.03
N ASN A 25 6.06 3.68 -6.28
CA ASN A 25 7.07 4.75 -6.42
C ASN A 25 7.72 4.74 -7.81
N THR A 26 7.93 3.56 -8.39
CA THR A 26 8.48 3.42 -9.75
C THR A 26 7.46 3.86 -10.80
N THR A 27 6.21 3.39 -10.69
CA THR A 27 5.14 3.68 -11.66
C THR A 27 4.77 5.16 -11.69
N LEU A 28 4.80 5.81 -10.52
CA LEU A 28 4.45 7.22 -10.34
C LEU A 28 5.67 8.14 -10.15
N ASN A 29 6.87 7.68 -10.55
CA ASN A 29 8.09 8.48 -10.43
C ASN A 29 7.92 9.87 -11.08
N GLY A 30 8.34 10.91 -10.37
CA GLY A 30 8.19 12.31 -10.77
C GLY A 30 6.76 12.88 -10.65
N LYS A 31 5.76 12.08 -10.28
CA LYS A 31 4.37 12.53 -10.05
C LYS A 31 4.00 12.61 -8.58
N ILE A 32 4.65 11.81 -7.75
CA ILE A 32 4.44 11.76 -6.30
C ILE A 32 5.78 11.87 -5.57
N ARG A 33 5.71 12.20 -4.28
CA ARG A 33 6.85 12.01 -3.38
C ARG A 33 6.96 10.51 -3.03
N PRO A 34 8.18 9.97 -2.88
CA PRO A 34 8.36 8.57 -2.50
C PRO A 34 7.65 8.23 -1.18
N ILE A 35 6.91 7.12 -1.18
CA ILE A 35 6.20 6.58 -0.01
C ILE A 35 7.07 5.49 0.60
N SER A 36 7.36 5.57 1.90
CA SER A 36 8.25 4.61 2.58
C SER A 36 7.48 3.55 3.36
N LYS A 37 6.28 3.88 3.83
CA LYS A 37 5.37 2.98 4.57
C LYS A 37 3.93 3.26 4.17
N ILE A 38 3.07 2.26 4.30
CA ILE A 38 1.64 2.42 4.01
C ILE A 38 1.03 3.58 4.82
N ASN A 39 1.39 3.67 6.11
CA ASN A 39 0.87 4.68 7.04
C ASN A 39 1.48 6.09 6.88
N ASP A 40 2.37 6.32 5.91
CA ASP A 40 2.87 7.66 5.60
C ASP A 40 1.78 8.53 4.93
N LEU A 41 0.72 7.89 4.44
CA LEU A 41 -0.41 8.51 3.76
C LEU A 41 -1.72 8.21 4.49
N ASP A 42 -2.67 9.14 4.41
CA ASP A 42 -4.04 8.94 4.84
C ASP A 42 -4.91 8.24 3.76
N ALA A 43 -6.15 7.93 4.11
CA ALA A 43 -7.09 7.25 3.22
C ALA A 43 -7.34 8.01 1.91
N ASN A 44 -7.49 9.34 1.95
CA ASN A 44 -7.76 10.16 0.77
C ASN A 44 -6.55 10.18 -0.15
N GLN A 45 -5.35 10.30 0.42
CA GLN A 45 -4.10 10.23 -0.34
C GLN A 45 -3.95 8.86 -1.02
N TRP A 46 -4.32 7.76 -0.38
CA TRP A 46 -4.35 6.44 -1.02
C TRP A 46 -5.37 6.35 -2.17
N PHE A 47 -6.53 7.00 -2.04
CA PHE A 47 -7.49 7.09 -3.15
C PHE A 47 -6.95 7.91 -4.33
N ASP A 48 -6.21 8.99 -4.07
CA ASP A 48 -5.54 9.77 -5.11
C ASP A 48 -4.47 8.94 -5.82
N ILE A 49 -3.65 8.20 -5.08
CA ILE A 49 -2.68 7.24 -5.64
C ILE A 49 -3.39 6.19 -6.51
N ALA A 50 -4.48 5.61 -6.03
CA ALA A 50 -5.26 4.63 -6.78
C ALA A 50 -5.77 5.19 -8.12
N ASN A 51 -6.30 6.41 -8.11
CA ASN A 51 -6.78 7.09 -9.31
C ASN A 51 -5.66 7.38 -10.31
N LEU A 52 -4.49 7.79 -9.83
CA LEU A 52 -3.31 7.98 -10.68
C LEU A 52 -2.85 6.66 -11.31
N LEU A 53 -2.79 5.59 -10.52
CA LEU A 53 -2.36 4.25 -10.97
C LEU A 53 -3.32 3.62 -11.97
N LEU A 54 -4.61 3.99 -11.98
CA LEU A 54 -5.62 3.39 -12.86
C LEU A 54 -5.21 3.45 -14.35
N ARG A 55 -4.44 4.49 -14.74
CA ARG A 55 -3.97 4.70 -16.12
C ARG A 55 -2.69 3.94 -16.46
N TYR A 56 -2.00 3.36 -15.48
CA TYR A 56 -0.70 2.71 -15.65
C TYR A 56 -0.72 1.23 -15.29
N ASN A 57 -1.37 0.89 -14.17
CA ASN A 57 -1.45 -0.46 -13.67
C ASN A 57 -2.73 -0.63 -12.82
N ILE A 58 -3.71 -1.33 -13.38
CA ILE A 58 -5.01 -1.56 -12.74
C ILE A 58 -4.89 -2.38 -11.45
N VAL A 59 -3.93 -3.30 -11.37
CA VAL A 59 -3.73 -4.15 -10.18
C VAL A 59 -3.20 -3.30 -9.03
N LEU A 60 -2.18 -2.48 -9.27
CA LEU A 60 -1.67 -1.56 -8.24
C LEU A 60 -2.74 -0.54 -7.83
N SER A 61 -3.54 -0.06 -8.77
CA SER A 61 -4.68 0.83 -8.50
C SER A 61 -5.67 0.20 -7.53
N HIS A 62 -6.07 -1.05 -7.77
CA HIS A 62 -6.99 -1.76 -6.89
C HIS A 62 -6.41 -1.99 -5.49
N TYR A 63 -5.13 -2.37 -5.39
CA TYR A 63 -4.47 -2.52 -4.09
C TYR A 63 -4.40 -1.20 -3.31
N ALA A 64 -3.98 -0.11 -3.96
CA ALA A 64 -3.97 1.22 -3.35
C ALA A 64 -5.37 1.65 -2.86
N LYS A 65 -6.41 1.37 -3.66
CA LYS A 65 -7.80 1.65 -3.27
C LYS A 65 -8.22 0.85 -2.05
N GLN A 66 -7.86 -0.43 -1.98
CA GLN A 66 -8.19 -1.29 -0.84
C GLN A 66 -7.54 -0.79 0.46
N ILE A 67 -6.28 -0.36 0.40
CA ILE A 67 -5.60 0.29 1.54
C ILE A 67 -6.37 1.53 1.99
N GLY A 68 -6.79 2.39 1.07
CA GLY A 68 -7.60 3.58 1.40
C GLY A 68 -8.91 3.23 2.10
N ILE A 69 -9.61 2.17 1.66
CA ILE A 69 -10.84 1.68 2.30
C ILE A 69 -10.56 1.21 3.73
N GLU A 70 -9.52 0.40 3.94
CA GLU A 70 -9.16 -0.13 5.26
C GLU A 70 -8.77 0.97 6.25
N MET A 71 -8.06 2.00 5.76
CA MET A 71 -7.72 3.16 6.58
C MET A 71 -8.95 3.98 6.98
N ALA A 72 -9.87 4.22 6.04
CA ALA A 72 -11.10 4.96 6.33
C ALA A 72 -11.98 4.22 7.35
N GLN A 73 -12.04 2.89 7.27
CA GLN A 73 -12.79 2.07 8.24
C GLN A 73 -12.19 2.14 9.65
N LYS A 74 -10.86 2.23 9.78
CA LYS A 74 -10.19 2.38 11.08
C LYS A 74 -10.43 3.72 11.77
N GLN A 75 -10.81 4.77 11.02
CA GLN A 75 -11.09 6.10 11.58
C GLN A 75 -12.53 6.25 12.11
N CYS A 76 -13.41 5.31 11.76
CA CYS A 76 -14.83 5.33 12.15
C CYS A 76 -15.12 4.55 13.45
N HIS A 77 -14.09 4.06 14.14
CA HIS A 77 -14.16 3.30 15.39
C HIS A 77 -13.21 3.89 16.43
#